data_AF-A0A955ZJJ2-F1
#
_entry.id   AF-A0A955ZJJ2-F1
#
_cell.length_a   1.000
_cell.length_b   1.000
_cell.length_c   1.000
_cell.angle_alpha   90.00
_cell.angle_beta   90.00
_cell.angle_gamma   90.00
#
_symmetry.space_group_name_H-M   'P 1'
#
loop_
_entity.id
_entity.type
_entity.pdbx_description
1 polymer ?
#
loop_
_entity_poly.entity_id
_entity_poly.type
_entity_poly.pdbx_seq_one_letter_code
_entity_poly.pdbx_strand_id
1 'polypeptide(L)'
;MSTHGLLLLVHVIANLVWIGSILAVAVALVGSAEPKIRGQIGRNIYRKLAAPAFGVSFLAALALLFLNLKLYFVQTHWMHGKLPLALAVIALHHVIGARAKALESGKRSEAGPIAALGGALFVCALGAAALVILKPF
;
A
#
# COMPACT_ATOMS: atom_id res chain seq x y z
N MET A 1 20.19 -1.68 18.71
CA MET A 1 18.78 -1.43 18.31
C MET A 1 17.95 -2.61 18.79
N SER A 2 16.81 -2.39 19.46
CA SER A 2 15.95 -3.50 19.90
C SER A 2 15.25 -4.17 18.72
N THR A 3 14.85 -5.44 18.85
CA THR A 3 14.10 -6.16 17.81
C THR A 3 12.84 -5.42 17.37
N HIS A 4 12.11 -4.85 18.34
CA HIS A 4 10.95 -4.00 18.07
C HIS A 4 11.31 -2.77 17.23
N GLY A 5 12.39 -2.06 17.60
CA GLY A 5 12.84 -0.87 16.86
C GLY A 5 13.27 -1.20 15.43
N LEU A 6 13.94 -2.34 15.23
CA LEU A 6 14.31 -2.81 13.88
C LEU A 6 13.08 -3.10 13.02
N LEU A 7 12.10 -3.82 13.56
CA LEU A 7 10.86 -4.15 12.84
C LEU A 7 10.07 -2.89 12.48
N LEU A 8 9.99 -1.92 13.39
CA LEU A 8 9.33 -0.64 13.13
C LEU A 8 10.04 0.13 12.02
N LEU A 9 11.37 0.22 12.07
CA LEU A 9 12.16 0.88 11.03
C LEU A 9 11.92 0.24 9.66
N VAL A 10 12.02 -1.09 9.57
CA VAL A 10 11.77 -1.86 8.34
C VAL A 10 10.35 -1.62 7.84
N HIS A 11 9.35 -1.67 8.72
CA HIS A 11 7.95 -1.43 8.37
C HIS A 11 7.75 -0.01 7.80
N VAL A 12 8.31 1.02 8.43
CA VAL A 12 8.18 2.41 7.97
C VAL A 12 8.86 2.62 6.62
N ILE A 13 10.11 2.17 6.45
CA ILE A 13 10.83 2.29 5.17
C ILE A 13 10.09 1.55 4.06
N ALA A 14 9.63 0.32 4.33
CA ALA A 14 8.88 -0.47 3.37
C ALA A 14 7.56 0.20 2.98
N ASN A 15 6.86 0.84 3.92
CA ASN A 15 5.66 1.63 3.61
C ASN A 15 5.96 2.81 2.68
N LEU A 16 7.05 3.56 2.89
CA LEU A 16 7.41 4.68 2.03
C LEU A 16 7.58 4.22 0.57
N VAL A 17 8.33 3.13 0.37
CA VAL A 17 8.54 2.54 -0.96
C VAL A 17 7.23 1.99 -1.52
N TRP A 18 6.44 1.28 -0.71
CA TRP A 18 5.19 0.66 -1.13
C TRP A 18 4.16 1.70 -1.58
N ILE A 19 3.86 2.71 -0.75
CA ILE A 19 2.86 3.74 -1.05
C ILE A 19 3.30 4.60 -2.24
N GLY A 20 4.56 5.04 -2.27
CA GLY A 20 5.07 5.81 -3.40
C GLY A 20 5.01 5.04 -4.71
N SER A 21 5.43 3.77 -4.71
CA SER A 21 5.43 2.95 -5.93
C SER A 21 4.02 2.59 -6.40
N ILE A 22 3.06 2.29 -5.53
CA ILE A 22 1.68 1.99 -5.97
C ILE A 22 0.95 3.24 -6.49
N LEU A 23 1.24 4.43 -5.95
CA LEU A 23 0.77 5.69 -6.53
C LEU A 23 1.40 5.94 -7.91
N ALA A 24 2.69 5.64 -8.08
CA ALA A 24 3.34 5.68 -9.38
C ALA A 24 2.70 4.72 -10.40
N VAL A 25 2.24 3.54 -9.96
CA VAL A 25 1.41 2.67 -10.82
C VAL A 25 0.14 3.39 -11.25
N ALA A 26 -0.60 3.99 -10.31
CA ALA A 26 -1.84 4.71 -10.63
C ALA A 26 -1.61 5.84 -11.65
N VAL A 27 -0.55 6.65 -11.46
CA VAL A 27 -0.16 7.71 -12.40
C VAL A 27 0.19 7.14 -13.77
N ALA A 28 0.97 6.06 -13.84
CA ALA A 28 1.34 5.42 -15.10
C ALA A 28 0.12 4.94 -15.90
N LEU A 29 -0.91 4.43 -15.22
CA LEU A 29 -2.14 3.96 -15.86
C LEU A 29 -3.06 5.11 -16.34
N VAL A 30 -2.93 6.31 -15.77
CA VAL A 30 -3.71 7.50 -16.17
C VAL A 30 -3.06 8.26 -17.35
N GLY A 31 -1.78 7.99 -17.64
CA GLY A 31 -1.04 8.67 -18.71
C GLY A 31 -1.70 8.59 -20.10
N SER A 32 -1.17 9.33 -21.07
CA SER A 32 -1.72 9.43 -22.44
C SER A 32 -1.17 8.38 -23.42
N ALA A 33 -0.20 7.56 -23.02
CA ALA A 33 0.34 6.51 -23.87
C ALA A 33 -0.71 5.43 -24.18
N GLU A 34 -0.41 4.54 -25.14
CA GLU A 34 -1.32 3.44 -25.47
C GLU A 34 -1.63 2.55 -24.24
N PRO A 35 -2.86 2.01 -24.11
CA PRO A 35 -3.29 1.19 -22.97
C PRO A 35 -2.30 0.08 -22.57
N LYS A 36 -1.79 -0.65 -23.56
CA LYS A 36 -0.86 -1.76 -23.34
C LYS A 36 0.47 -1.29 -22.76
N ILE A 37 1.00 -0.17 -23.27
CA ILE A 37 2.27 0.43 -22.80
C ILE A 37 2.12 0.92 -21.37
N ARG A 38 1.04 1.65 -21.07
CA ARG A 38 0.72 2.08 -19.69
C ARG A 38 0.61 0.90 -18.74
N GLY A 39 -0.08 -0.16 -19.17
CA GLY A 39 -0.20 -1.42 -18.43
C GLY A 39 1.14 -2.07 -18.14
N GLN A 40 2.03 -2.16 -19.13
CA GLN A 40 3.38 -2.72 -18.98
C GLN A 40 4.23 -1.91 -17.98
N ILE A 41 4.24 -0.58 -18.10
CA ILE A 41 4.96 0.31 -17.18
C ILE A 41 4.42 0.12 -15.75
N GLY A 42 3.10 0.25 -15.58
CA GLY A 42 2.45 0.08 -14.28
C GLY A 42 2.67 -1.31 -13.68
N ARG A 43 2.64 -2.37 -14.50
CA ARG A 43 2.86 -3.73 -14.02
C ARG A 43 4.31 -3.96 -13.60
N ASN A 44 5.26 -3.39 -14.33
CA ASN A 44 6.68 -3.48 -14.02
C ASN A 44 6.98 -2.81 -12.67
N ILE A 45 6.48 -1.60 -12.45
CA ILE A 45 6.55 -0.90 -11.15
C ILE A 45 5.91 -1.75 -10.05
N TYR A 46 4.70 -2.27 -10.29
CA TYR A 46 4.00 -3.10 -9.32
C TYR A 46 4.81 -4.33 -8.90
N ARG A 47 5.34 -5.09 -9.87
CA ARG A 47 6.03 -6.36 -9.60
C ARG A 47 7.41 -6.16 -9.00
N LYS A 48 8.14 -5.12 -9.40
CA LYS A 48 9.53 -4.89 -8.98
C LYS A 48 9.64 -4.07 -7.70
N LEU A 49 8.67 -3.20 -7.42
CA LEU A 49 8.73 -2.29 -6.28
C LEU A 49 7.53 -2.46 -5.34
N ALA A 50 6.30 -2.27 -5.83
CA ALA A 50 5.14 -2.16 -4.96
C ALA A 50 4.83 -3.46 -4.20
N ALA A 51 4.79 -4.59 -4.89
CA ALA A 51 4.45 -5.88 -4.28
C ALA A 51 5.55 -6.40 -3.32
N PRO A 52 6.86 -6.33 -3.66
CA PRO A 52 7.90 -6.67 -2.69
C PRO A 52 7.90 -5.77 -1.45
N ALA A 53 7.78 -4.45 -1.64
CA ALA A 53 7.73 -3.49 -0.52
C ALA A 53 6.48 -3.70 0.35
N PHE A 54 5.32 -3.99 -0.26
CA PHE A 54 4.12 -4.42 0.45
C PHE A 54 4.40 -5.67 1.29
N GLY A 55 4.99 -6.71 0.70
CA GLY A 55 5.29 -7.96 1.41
C GLY A 55 6.17 -7.73 2.64
N VAL A 56 7.26 -6.96 2.50
CA VAL A 56 8.14 -6.60 3.62
C VAL A 56 7.39 -5.80 4.68
N SER A 57 6.64 -4.77 4.29
CA SER A 57 5.85 -3.94 5.21
C SER A 57 4.84 -4.79 5.97
N PHE A 58 4.07 -5.61 5.26
CA PHE A 58 3.00 -6.44 5.82
C PHE A 58 3.54 -7.46 6.82
N LEU A 59 4.63 -8.17 6.49
CA LEU A 59 5.25 -9.13 7.39
C LEU A 59 5.83 -8.45 8.63
N ALA A 60 6.47 -7.29 8.49
CA ALA A 60 6.96 -6.52 9.63
C ALA A 60 5.81 -6.04 10.53
N ALA A 61 4.70 -5.60 9.94
CA ALA A 61 3.50 -5.20 10.69
C ALA A 61 2.90 -6.38 11.47
N LEU A 62 2.78 -7.55 10.83
CA LEU A 62 2.31 -8.77 11.50
C LEU A 62 3.24 -9.16 12.65
N ALA A 63 4.56 -9.13 12.44
CA ALA A 63 5.53 -9.43 13.49
C ALA A 63 5.39 -8.47 14.69
N LEU A 64 5.27 -7.15 14.43
CA LEU A 64 5.02 -6.16 15.48
C LEU A 64 3.72 -6.47 16.24
N LEU A 65 2.63 -6.76 15.51
CA LEU A 65 1.33 -7.05 16.09
C LEU A 65 1.37 -8.29 17.00
N PHE A 66 1.97 -9.39 16.54
CA PHE A 66 2.03 -10.65 17.29
C PHE A 66 2.96 -10.59 18.49
N LEU A 67 4.03 -9.79 18.44
CA LEU A 67 4.91 -9.63 19.59
C LEU A 67 4.22 -8.93 20.77
N ASN A 68 3.19 -8.12 20.54
CA ASN A 68 2.53 -7.34 21.60
C ASN A 68 1.01 -7.16 21.37
N LEU A 69 0.27 -8.25 21.17
CA LEU A 69 -1.19 -8.20 20.91
C LEU A 69 -1.97 -7.39 21.97
N LYS A 70 -1.63 -7.58 23.25
CA LYS A 70 -2.29 -6.87 24.36
C LYS A 70 -2.05 -5.36 24.31
N LEU A 71 -0.83 -4.93 23.95
CA LEU A 71 -0.52 -3.51 23.78
C LEU A 71 -1.43 -2.89 22.73
N TYR A 72 -1.47 -3.50 21.54
CA TYR A 72 -2.15 -2.93 20.38
C TYR A 72 -3.68 -3.00 20.45
N PHE A 73 -4.26 -4.08 20.94
CA PHE A 73 -5.73 -4.24 20.95
C PHE A 73 -6.40 -3.85 22.27
N VAL A 74 -5.69 -3.97 23.39
CA VAL A 74 -6.30 -3.80 24.72
C VAL A 74 -5.84 -2.52 25.41
N GLN A 75 -4.56 -2.17 25.32
CA GLN A 75 -4.01 -1.04 26.08
C GLN A 75 -4.18 0.29 25.34
N THR A 76 -4.06 0.28 24.00
CA THR A 76 -4.07 1.53 23.23
C THR A 76 -5.39 1.82 22.53
N HIS A 77 -6.25 0.82 22.30
CA HIS A 77 -7.59 0.91 21.65
C HIS A 77 -7.64 1.53 20.24
N TRP A 78 -6.58 2.20 19.76
CA TRP A 78 -6.53 2.87 18.46
C TRP A 78 -6.34 1.91 17.28
N MET A 79 -6.05 0.63 17.53
CA MET A 79 -5.90 -0.36 16.47
C MET A 79 -7.18 -0.56 15.65
N HIS A 80 -8.35 -0.37 16.25
CA HIS A 80 -9.63 -0.42 15.52
C HIS A 80 -9.80 0.67 14.47
N GLY A 81 -9.13 1.83 14.62
CA GLY A 81 -9.10 2.88 13.60
C GLY A 81 -8.01 2.67 12.56
N LYS A 82 -6.83 2.19 12.99
CA LYS A 82 -5.67 1.95 12.13
C LYS A 82 -5.90 0.78 11.15
N LEU A 83 -6.51 -0.31 11.63
CA LEU A 83 -6.65 -1.55 10.87
C LEU A 83 -7.58 -1.41 9.64
N PRO A 84 -8.76 -0.77 9.71
CA PRO A 84 -9.59 -0.55 8.53
C PRO A 84 -8.89 0.26 7.45
N LEU A 85 -8.12 1.30 7.82
CA LEU A 85 -7.36 2.10 6.86
C LEU A 85 -6.25 1.26 6.21
N ALA A 86 -5.51 0.47 6.99
CA ALA A 86 -4.51 -0.43 6.46
C ALA A 86 -5.13 -1.45 5.48
N LEU A 87 -6.25 -2.07 5.85
CA LEU A 87 -6.97 -3.01 4.99
C LEU A 87 -7.49 -2.35 3.71
N ALA A 88 -7.98 -1.12 3.78
CA ALA A 88 -8.40 -0.35 2.61
C ALA A 88 -7.23 -0.10 1.65
N VAL A 89 -6.07 0.33 2.17
CA VAL A 89 -4.86 0.51 1.35
C VAL A 89 -4.41 -0.80 0.71
N ILE A 90 -4.45 -1.93 1.44
CA ILE A 90 -4.11 -3.25 0.92
C ILE A 90 -5.06 -3.65 -0.22
N ALA A 91 -6.38 -3.47 -0.03
CA ALA A 91 -7.37 -3.77 -1.04
C ALA A 91 -7.14 -2.93 -2.31
N LEU A 92 -6.96 -1.63 -2.15
CA LEU A 92 -6.70 -0.70 -3.25
C LEU A 92 -5.39 -1.04 -3.98
N HIS A 93 -4.34 -1.43 -3.26
CA HIS A 93 -3.09 -1.91 -3.85
C HIS A 93 -3.31 -3.08 -4.82
N HIS A 94 -4.07 -4.09 -4.39
CA HIS A 94 -4.34 -5.26 -5.23
C HIS A 94 -5.23 -4.92 -6.41
N VAL A 95 -6.25 -4.05 -6.22
CA VAL A 95 -7.11 -3.58 -7.31
C VAL A 95 -6.30 -2.84 -8.37
N ILE A 96 -5.47 -1.86 -7.98
CA ILE A 96 -4.62 -1.09 -8.90
C ILE A 96 -3.63 -2.03 -9.62
N GLY A 97 -3.00 -2.96 -8.90
CA GLY A 97 -2.11 -3.96 -9.49
C GLY A 97 -2.79 -4.90 -10.50
N ALA A 98 -4.03 -5.30 -10.21
CA ALA A 98 -4.84 -6.11 -11.12
C ALA A 98 -5.22 -5.34 -12.39
N ARG A 99 -5.48 -4.03 -12.29
CA ARG A 99 -5.77 -3.16 -13.44
C ARG A 99 -4.55 -3.00 -14.35
N ALA A 100 -3.35 -2.82 -13.77
CA ALA A 100 -2.11 -2.80 -14.54
C ALA A 100 -1.91 -4.11 -15.32
N LYS A 101 -2.12 -5.27 -14.68
CA LYS A 101 -2.07 -6.58 -15.32
C LYS A 101 -3.12 -6.73 -16.44
N ALA A 102 -4.33 -6.22 -16.23
CA ALA A 102 -5.40 -6.31 -17.22
C ALA A 102 -5.11 -5.48 -18.48
N LEU A 103 -4.54 -4.29 -18.32
CA LEU A 103 -4.09 -3.45 -19.44
C LEU A 103 -2.90 -4.05 -20.19
N GLU A 104 -1.88 -4.53 -19.46
CA GLU A 104 -0.71 -5.20 -20.04
C GLU A 104 -1.11 -6.40 -20.92
N SER A 105 -2.05 -7.21 -20.42
CA SER A 105 -2.54 -8.41 -21.11
C SER A 105 -3.57 -8.14 -22.22
N GLY A 106 -3.97 -6.87 -22.44
CA GLY A 106 -5.00 -6.53 -23.41
C GLY A 106 -6.43 -6.97 -23.01
N LYS A 107 -6.62 -7.51 -21.79
CA LYS A 107 -7.95 -7.85 -21.25
C LYS A 107 -8.83 -6.62 -21.01
N ARG A 108 -8.24 -5.42 -21.05
CA ARG A 108 -8.93 -4.14 -20.92
C ARG A 108 -8.27 -3.14 -21.87
N SER A 109 -9.08 -2.33 -22.53
CA SER A 109 -8.63 -1.15 -23.30
C SER A 109 -8.47 0.08 -22.40
N GLU A 110 -9.20 0.12 -21.28
CA GLU A 110 -9.21 1.28 -20.38
C GLU A 110 -8.93 0.91 -18.93
N ALA A 111 -8.26 1.83 -18.22
CA ALA A 111 -7.85 1.63 -16.83
C ALA A 111 -9.05 1.67 -15.86
N GLY A 112 -10.18 2.26 -16.27
CA GLY A 112 -11.32 2.54 -15.39
C GLY A 112 -11.03 3.74 -14.47
N PRO A 113 -11.69 3.83 -13.29
CA PRO A 113 -11.57 5.00 -12.40
C PRO A 113 -10.24 5.00 -11.60
N ILE A 114 -9.10 4.78 -12.25
CA ILE A 114 -7.79 4.69 -11.56
C ILE A 114 -7.44 5.97 -10.82
N ALA A 115 -7.76 7.15 -11.36
CA ALA A 115 -7.50 8.41 -10.67
C ALA A 115 -8.23 8.46 -9.32
N ALA A 116 -9.50 8.04 -9.28
CA ALA A 116 -10.27 7.96 -8.05
C ALA A 116 -9.72 6.89 -7.09
N LEU A 117 -9.34 5.72 -7.59
CA LEU A 117 -8.75 4.65 -6.77
C LEU A 117 -7.39 5.05 -6.19
N GLY A 118 -6.55 5.74 -6.97
CA GLY A 118 -5.28 6.30 -6.51
C GLY A 118 -5.48 7.40 -5.48
N GLY A 119 -6.45 8.29 -5.69
CA GLY A 119 -6.84 9.32 -4.73
C GLY A 119 -7.35 8.72 -3.41
N ALA A 120 -8.22 7.71 -3.49
CA ALA A 120 -8.69 6.98 -2.31
C ALA A 120 -7.52 6.31 -1.57
N LEU A 121 -6.58 5.68 -2.29
CA LEU A 121 -5.40 5.07 -1.70
C LEU A 121 -4.56 6.11 -0.96
N PHE A 122 -4.33 7.26 -1.59
CA PHE A 122 -3.57 8.35 -1.00
C PHE A 122 -4.23 8.87 0.28
N VAL A 123 -5.53 9.13 0.27
CA VAL A 123 -6.28 9.60 1.45
C VAL A 123 -6.24 8.56 2.57
N CYS A 124 -6.46 7.28 2.26
CA CYS A 124 -6.37 6.22 3.28
C CYS A 124 -4.96 6.09 3.86
N ALA A 125 -3.92 6.20 3.02
CA ALA A 125 -2.52 6.15 3.46
C ALA A 125 -2.15 7.35 4.34
N LEU A 126 -2.61 8.57 4.00
CA LEU A 126 -2.44 9.75 4.84
C LEU A 126 -3.16 9.60 6.17
N GLY A 127 -4.40 9.11 6.17
CA GLY A 127 -5.15 8.83 7.40
C GLY A 127 -4.43 7.83 8.30
N ALA A 128 -3.90 6.74 7.72
CA ALA A 128 -3.14 5.73 8.46
C ALA A 128 -1.85 6.34 9.06
N ALA A 129 -1.11 7.13 8.27
CA ALA A 129 0.09 7.82 8.75
C ALA A 129 -0.23 8.82 9.87
N ALA A 130 -1.29 9.61 9.71
CA ALA A 130 -1.74 10.56 10.74
C ALA A 130 -2.10 9.85 12.05
N LEU A 131 -2.82 8.72 12.01
CA LEU A 131 -3.12 7.94 13.21
C LEU A 131 -1.87 7.36 13.87
N VAL A 132 -0.86 6.95 13.09
CA VAL A 132 0.41 6.47 13.64
C VAL A 132 1.18 7.60 14.34
N ILE A 133 1.18 8.81 13.78
CA ILE A 133 1.90 9.96 14.33
C ILE A 133 1.19 10.55 15.56
N LEU A 134 -0.14 10.75 15.47
CA LEU A 134 -0.93 11.42 16.51
C LEU A 134 -1.24 10.49 17.69
N LYS A 135 -1.35 9.19 17.42
CA LYS A 135 -1.59 8.14 18.42
C LYS A 135 -0.54 7.05 18.24
N PRO A 136 0.74 7.37 18.54
CA PRO A 136 1.77 6.36 18.52
C PRO A 136 1.41 5.35 19.60
N PHE A 137 1.32 4.08 19.19
CA PHE A 137 0.83 2.93 19.97
C PHE A 137 -0.69 2.98 20.17
#